data_AF-A0AAX1QBW2-F1
#
_entry.id   AF-A0AAX1QBW2-F1
#
_cell.length_a   1.000
_cell.length_b   1.000
_cell.length_c   1.000
_cell.angle_alpha   90.00
_cell.angle_beta   90.00
_cell.angle_gamma   90.00
#
_symmetry.space_group_name_H-M   'P 1'
#
loop_
_entity.id
_entity.type
_entity.pdbx_description
1 polymer ?
#
loop_
_entity_poly.entity_id
_entity_poly.type
_entity_poly.pdbx_seq_one_letter_code
_entity_poly.pdbx_strand_id
1 'polypeptide(L)'
;MIIEFETITLFRPLLIFLIIALVGVLFFLILIKRSPRVSGFLVAVFSVLSITISALLMYRMGVLADELNRAGDPFSFFLFLVISVLSIANLAVYFMKRRSFE
;
A
#
# COMPACT_ATOMS: atom_id res chain seq x y z
N MET A 1 19.99 8.41 17.54
CA MET A 1 20.73 9.02 16.42
C MET A 1 21.11 8.02 15.31
N ILE A 2 22.14 7.15 15.42
CA ILE A 2 22.51 6.25 14.28
C ILE A 2 21.39 5.25 13.93
N ILE A 3 20.71 4.70 14.94
CA ILE A 3 19.61 3.72 14.77
C ILE A 3 18.36 4.35 14.12
N GLU A 4 18.11 5.64 14.37
CA GLU A 4 16.97 6.37 13.77
C GLU A 4 17.22 6.75 12.31
N PHE A 5 18.47 7.00 11.95
CA PHE A 5 18.81 7.27 10.55
C PHE A 5 18.65 6.04 9.68
N GLU A 6 19.09 4.86 10.13
CA GLU A 6 18.91 3.61 9.37
C GLU A 6 17.42 3.26 9.16
N THR A 7 16.59 3.47 10.19
CA THR A 7 15.15 3.18 10.14
C THR A 7 14.40 4.07 9.14
N ILE A 8 14.75 5.35 9.02
CA ILE A 8 14.19 6.26 8.00
C ILE A 8 14.54 5.78 6.59
N THR A 9 15.79 5.35 6.35
CA THR A 9 16.21 4.81 5.04
C THR A 9 15.45 3.56 4.65
N LEU A 10 14.98 2.75 5.61
CA LEU A 10 14.22 1.53 5.34
C LEU A 10 12.73 1.77 5.02
N PHE A 11 12.16 2.91 5.41
CA PHE A 11 10.73 3.17 5.20
C PHE A 11 10.35 3.34 3.73
N ARG A 12 11.20 3.99 2.92
CA ARG A 12 10.96 4.16 1.48
C ARG A 12 10.92 2.81 0.74
N PRO A 13 11.91 1.89 0.90
CA PRO A 13 11.83 0.54 0.34
C PRO A 13 10.56 -0.22 0.73
N LEU A 14 10.08 -0.09 1.98
CA LEU A 14 8.86 -0.76 2.43
C LEU A 14 7.60 -0.23 1.71
N LEU A 15 7.50 1.08 1.51
CA LEU A 15 6.40 1.66 0.73
C LEU A 15 6.45 1.20 -0.73
N ILE A 16 7.63 1.17 -1.33
CA ILE A 16 7.80 0.69 -2.72
C ILE A 16 7.44 -0.80 -2.84
N PHE A 17 7.87 -1.63 -1.88
CA PHE A 17 7.52 -3.04 -1.83
C PHE A 17 6.00 -3.24 -1.77
N LEU A 18 5.31 -2.44 -0.96
CA LEU A 18 3.85 -2.48 -0.86
C LEU A 18 3.16 -2.12 -2.19
N ILE A 19 3.68 -1.12 -2.91
CA ILE A 19 3.20 -0.76 -4.25
C ILE A 19 3.37 -1.94 -5.21
N ILE A 20 4.56 -2.55 -5.26
CA ILE A 20 4.84 -3.70 -6.13
C ILE A 20 3.87 -4.85 -5.82
N ALA A 21 3.64 -5.13 -4.53
CA ALA A 21 2.71 -6.16 -4.11
C ALA A 21 1.26 -5.85 -4.56
N LEU A 22 0.80 -4.61 -4.37
CA LEU A 22 -0.53 -4.17 -4.80
C LEU A 22 -0.70 -4.19 -6.32
N VAL A 23 0.33 -3.83 -7.10
CA VAL A 23 0.33 -3.94 -8.56
C VAL A 23 0.26 -5.41 -8.97
N GLY A 24 1.02 -6.28 -8.30
CA GLY A 24 0.97 -7.73 -8.53
C GLY A 24 -0.42 -8.31 -8.28
N VAL A 25 -1.09 -7.90 -7.20
CA VAL A 25 -2.49 -8.26 -6.91
C VAL A 25 -3.42 -7.77 -8.01
N LEU A 26 -3.29 -6.51 -8.45
CA LEU A 26 -4.12 -5.95 -9.52
C LEU A 26 -3.97 -6.74 -10.82
N PHE A 27 -2.73 -7.02 -11.21
CA PHE A 27 -2.41 -7.78 -12.41
C PHE A 27 -2.96 -9.21 -12.34
N PHE A 28 -2.82 -9.87 -11.19
CA PHE A 28 -3.37 -11.20 -10.94
C PHE A 28 -4.90 -11.20 -11.04
N LEU A 29 -5.58 -10.19 -10.46
CA LEU A 29 -7.03 -10.03 -10.54
C LEU A 29 -7.53 -9.82 -11.98
N ILE A 30 -6.79 -9.07 -12.80
CA ILE A 30 -7.14 -8.81 -14.21
C ILE A 30 -6.93 -10.07 -15.06
N LEU A 31 -5.74 -10.69 -14.98
CA LEU A 31 -5.37 -11.83 -15.83
C LEU A 31 -6.16 -13.10 -15.53
N ILE A 32 -6.37 -13.42 -14.25
CA ILE A 32 -7.01 -14.68 -13.89
C ILE A 32 -8.51 -14.52 -13.98
N LYS A 33 -9.03 -14.74 -15.19
CA LYS A 33 -10.45 -14.61 -15.53
C LYS A 33 -11.34 -15.67 -14.84
N ARG A 34 -10.77 -16.75 -14.29
CA ARG A 34 -11.51 -17.99 -14.01
C ARG A 34 -10.94 -18.85 -12.86
N SER A 35 -10.45 -18.26 -11.78
CA SER A 35 -10.14 -19.05 -10.57
C SER A 35 -11.17 -18.75 -9.48
N PRO A 36 -12.05 -19.70 -9.12
CA PRO A 36 -13.00 -19.53 -8.01
C PRO A 36 -12.32 -19.47 -6.63
N ARG A 37 -10.98 -19.49 -6.58
CA ARG A 37 -10.21 -19.57 -5.32
C ARG A 37 -9.70 -18.22 -4.81
N VAL A 38 -9.87 -17.12 -5.56
CA VAL A 38 -9.45 -15.80 -5.07
C VAL A 38 -10.52 -15.29 -4.11
N SER A 39 -10.26 -15.45 -2.81
CA SER A 39 -11.16 -14.96 -1.77
C SER A 39 -11.15 -13.43 -1.78
N GLY A 40 -12.30 -12.81 -2.07
CA GLY A 40 -12.46 -11.36 -1.99
C GLY A 40 -12.16 -10.78 -0.63
N PHE A 41 -12.38 -11.59 0.40
CA PHE A 41 -11.99 -11.27 1.76
C PHE A 41 -10.48 -11.04 1.87
N LEU A 42 -9.65 -11.87 1.23
CA LEU A 42 -8.19 -11.68 1.22
C LEU A 42 -7.79 -10.39 0.51
N VAL A 43 -8.41 -10.07 -0.63
CA VAL A 43 -8.13 -8.81 -1.36
C VAL A 43 -8.50 -7.59 -0.53
N ALA A 44 -9.66 -7.63 0.14
CA ALA A 44 -10.12 -6.56 1.00
C ALA A 44 -9.22 -6.38 2.22
N VAL A 45 -8.91 -7.47 2.94
CA VAL A 45 -8.00 -7.44 4.09
C VAL A 45 -6.62 -6.95 3.69
N PHE A 46 -6.07 -7.45 2.57
CA PHE A 46 -4.76 -7.02 2.09
C PHE A 46 -4.73 -5.53 1.74
N SER A 47 -5.79 -5.01 1.12
CA SER A 47 -5.91 -3.59 0.77
C SER A 47 -6.02 -2.71 2.01
N VAL A 48 -6.84 -3.09 3.00
CA VAL A 48 -6.97 -2.37 4.27
C VAL A 48 -5.66 -2.38 5.05
N LEU A 49 -5.00 -3.55 5.17
CA LEU A 49 -3.70 -3.65 5.84
C LEU A 49 -2.64 -2.80 5.14
N SER A 50 -2.63 -2.78 3.80
CA SER A 50 -1.70 -1.96 3.03
C SER A 50 -1.86 -0.46 3.32
N ILE A 51 -3.11 0.04 3.35
CA ILE A 51 -3.39 1.42 3.72
C ILE A 51 -2.96 1.70 5.17
N THR A 52 -3.34 0.83 6.11
CA THR A 52 -3.00 1.02 7.53
C THR A 52 -1.50 1.01 7.78
N ILE A 53 -0.76 0.08 7.18
CA ILE A 53 0.70 -0.01 7.30
C ILE A 53 1.34 1.24 6.71
N SER A 54 0.96 1.64 5.49
CA SER A 54 1.53 2.83 4.86
C SER A 54 1.22 4.12 5.62
N ALA A 55 0.02 4.26 6.18
CA ALA A 55 -0.34 5.38 7.06
C ALA A 55 0.49 5.40 8.35
N LEU A 56 0.75 4.23 8.96
CA LEU A 56 1.59 4.13 10.14
C LEU A 56 3.05 4.52 9.83
N LEU A 57 3.60 4.07 8.70
CA LEU A 57 4.94 4.49 8.25
C LEU A 57 5.00 6.00 8.03
N MET A 58 3.98 6.56 7.37
CA MET A 58 3.86 8.00 7.14
C MET A 58 3.84 8.79 8.46
N TYR A 59 3.04 8.35 9.43
CA TYR A 59 2.99 8.96 10.76
C TYR A 59 4.35 8.92 11.45
N ARG A 60 5.05 7.78 11.42
CA ARG A 60 6.39 7.63 12.00
C ARG A 60 7.42 8.56 11.34
N MET A 61 7.37 8.70 10.02
CA MET A 61 8.24 9.63 9.30
C MET A 61 7.97 11.10 9.69
N GLY A 62 6.71 11.46 9.96
CA GLY A 62 6.35 12.78 10.46
C GLY A 62 6.96 13.07 11.84
N VAL A 63 6.76 12.15 12.79
CA VAL A 63 7.34 12.26 14.15
C VAL A 63 8.87 12.39 14.09
N LEU A 64 9.53 11.58 13.27
CA LEU A 64 10.98 11.64 13.11
C LEU A 64 11.46 12.92 12.44
N ALA A 65 10.68 13.49 11.52
CA ALA A 65 11.00 14.78 10.90
C ALA A 65 10.98 15.90 11.96
N ASP A 66 9.97 15.89 12.85
CA ASP A 66 9.86 16.84 13.94
C ASP A 66 11.03 16.68 14.95
N GLU A 67 11.37 15.45 15.34
CA GLU A 67 12.47 15.16 16.26
C GLU A 67 13.85 15.57 15.71
N LEU A 68 14.07 15.39 14.40
CA LEU A 68 15.31 15.77 13.73
C LEU A 68 15.32 17.25 13.30
N ASN A 69 14.26 18.01 13.59
CA ASN A 69 14.05 19.38 13.15
C ASN A 69 14.27 19.54 11.63
N ARG A 70 13.82 18.55 10.86
CA ARG A 70 13.89 18.49 9.40
C ARG A 70 12.50 18.66 8.80
N ALA A 71 12.46 19.18 7.58
CA ALA A 71 11.23 19.14 6.80
C ALA A 71 10.82 17.69 6.50
N GLY A 72 9.51 17.47 6.41
CA GLY A 72 8.95 16.17 6.03
C GLY A 72 9.36 15.73 4.61
N ASP A 73 9.18 14.44 4.31
CA ASP A 73 9.57 13.83 3.04
C ASP A 73 8.41 13.79 2.03
N PRO A 74 8.37 14.68 1.02
CA PRO A 74 7.25 14.74 0.07
C PRO A 74 7.17 13.49 -0.80
N PHE A 75 8.31 12.85 -1.08
CA PHE A 75 8.34 11.65 -1.91
C PHE A 75 7.58 10.50 -1.25
N SER A 76 7.82 10.29 0.05
CA SER A 76 7.11 9.27 0.84
C SER A 76 5.61 9.57 0.95
N PHE A 77 5.21 10.85 0.97
CA PHE A 77 3.80 11.23 0.89
C PHE A 77 3.13 10.79 -0.41
N PHE A 78 3.78 11.03 -1.55
CA PHE A 78 3.26 10.58 -2.84
C PHE A 78 3.16 9.05 -2.92
N LEU A 79 4.13 8.32 -2.36
CA LEU A 79 4.05 6.86 -2.29
C LEU A 79 2.83 6.39 -1.48
N PHE A 80 2.54 7.02 -0.35
CA PHE A 80 1.33 6.74 0.43
C PHE A 80 0.04 6.99 -0.35
N LEU A 81 -0.04 8.10 -1.11
CA LEU A 81 -1.18 8.40 -1.97
C LEU A 81 -1.36 7.34 -3.06
N VAL A 82 -0.27 6.91 -3.71
CA VAL A 82 -0.28 5.84 -4.71
C VAL A 82 -0.80 4.54 -4.10
N ILE A 83 -0.32 4.16 -2.92
CA ILE A 83 -0.79 2.96 -2.19
C ILE A 83 -2.29 3.04 -1.92
N SER A 84 -2.77 4.20 -1.48
CA SER A 84 -4.18 4.42 -1.16
C SER A 84 -5.06 4.25 -2.39
N VAL A 85 -4.70 4.90 -3.51
CA VAL A 85 -5.41 4.79 -4.79
C VAL A 85 -5.40 3.35 -5.30
N LEU A 86 -4.24 2.68 -5.24
CA LEU A 86 -4.09 1.33 -5.77
C LEU A 86 -4.84 0.28 -4.93
N SER A 87 -4.91 0.47 -3.61
CA SER A 87 -5.71 -0.34 -2.71
C SER A 87 -7.20 -0.20 -2.99
N ILE A 88 -7.68 1.02 -3.26
CA ILE A 88 -9.07 1.26 -3.67
C ILE A 88 -9.33 0.64 -5.05
N ALA A 89 -8.40 0.76 -6.00
CA ALA A 89 -8.51 0.17 -7.33
C ALA A 89 -8.60 -1.36 -7.28
N ASN A 90 -7.77 -2.01 -6.46
CA ASN A 90 -7.82 -3.47 -6.23
C ASN A 90 -9.20 -3.92 -5.74
N LEU A 91 -9.75 -3.20 -4.78
CA LEU A 91 -11.07 -3.48 -4.23
C LEU A 91 -12.18 -3.25 -5.28
N ALA A 92 -12.11 -2.15 -6.03
CA ALA A 92 -13.06 -1.82 -7.09
C ALA A 92 -13.07 -2.87 -8.21
N VAL A 93 -11.89 -3.28 -8.71
CA VAL A 93 -11.77 -4.31 -9.75
C VAL A 93 -12.35 -5.64 -9.28
N TYR A 94 -12.10 -6.02 -8.02
CA TYR A 94 -12.68 -7.23 -7.46
C TYR A 94 -14.22 -7.18 -7.44
N PHE A 95 -14.81 -6.10 -6.92
CA PHE A 95 -16.28 -5.96 -6.85
C PHE A 95 -16.95 -5.85 -8.23
N MET A 96 -16.33 -5.13 -9.18
CA MET A 96 -16.83 -5.04 -10.56
C MET A 96 -16.84 -6.40 -11.25
N LYS A 97 -15.79 -7.21 -11.06
CA LYS A 97 -15.71 -8.54 -11.64
C LYS A 97 -16.76 -9.48 -11.06
N ARG A 98 -17.09 -9.36 -9.77
CA ARG A 98 -18.15 -10.16 -9.13
C ARG A 98 -19.53 -9.88 -9.72
N ARG A 99 -19.86 -8.60 -10.00
CA ARG A 99 -21.14 -8.20 -10.61
C ARG A 99 -21.32 -8.61 -12.08
N SER A 100 -20.26 -8.99 -12.77
CA SER A 100 -20.34 -9.45 -14.17
C SER A 100 -20.72 -10.94 -14.29
N PHE A 101 -20.80 -11.68 -13.18
CA PHE A 101 -21.09 -13.12 -13.15
C PHE A 101 -22.34 -13.48 -12.33
N GLU A 102 -23.05 -12.48 -11.80
CA GLU A 102 -24.45 -12.59 -11.35
C GLU A 102 -25.37 -12.06 -12.45
#